data_AF-W7DAG0-F1
#
_entry.id   AF-W7DAG0-F1
#
_cell.length_a   1.000
_cell.length_b   1.000
_cell.length_c   1.000
_cell.angle_alpha   90.00
_cell.angle_beta   90.00
_cell.angle_gamma   90.00
#
_symmetry.space_group_name_H-M   'P 1'
#
loop_
_entity.id
_entity.type
_entity.pdbx_description
1 polymer ?
#
loop_
_entity_poly.entity_id
_entity_poly.type
_entity_poly.pdbx_seq_one_letter_code
_entity_poly.pdbx_strand_id
1 'polypeptide(L)'
;MGNEKTTYDHCPTTKVKGDFTTWTGFQAIFSELSRATAKLAKKKVILAIEVYPGVRIAKLKEALMHYFSEANLICADDFALSGAQIRDKFAMLITEDRVFGRMAAIQMEDYYDKERMRALREEVTALEGGLTIVFGTGASLAADADLTVYVDVARWEIQKRMRSGEIGNWQDTNFEEDILRKYKRGFFLDWRAADRLKVELFSKIDYYVDENVLDAPKMVTWADYCAGLEQMLQGPFRFVPYFDPGVWGGQWMKEKLGLDAGQENLAWAFDGVAEENSLYLQFGETRIETPAINAVLKYPMPLLGELVFSRFGAELPIRFDFLDTMGGQNLSLQVHPDKEYIKKQFGMDYTQEESYYLLDTKEDAVVYLGVKDDVAPESLLAALEVAQTGSGEIDVTQYVNTFPAKKHDHFLIPSGTVHCSGANAMVLEISLCAYIFTFKLWDWGRLGLDGKPRPVHIDHGKKVINWNRSEKWVADNLVNHFELMEENETHKKEHTGLYKTEQIRTERDWFTDFVDYDNSEKTVNMLNLVEGDKVVVESVDSAFEPFEVHYVETFVIPAQVEKFRIRNIGTSERVAILRARIM
;
A
#
# COMPACT_ATOMS: atom_id res chain seq x y z
N MET A 1 26.45 -1.53 24.46
CA MET A 1 25.11 -2.16 24.57
C MET A 1 25.02 -3.08 23.38
N GLY A 2 24.88 -4.38 23.62
CA GLY A 2 25.03 -5.39 22.56
C GLY A 2 23.97 -5.22 21.48
N ASN A 3 24.34 -5.43 20.22
CA ASN A 3 23.41 -5.70 19.13
C ASN A 3 22.63 -6.96 19.49
N GLU A 4 21.52 -6.82 20.21
CA GLU A 4 20.49 -7.85 20.15
C GLU A 4 20.02 -7.90 18.70
N LYS A 5 20.14 -9.07 18.10
CA LYS A 5 19.68 -9.32 16.74
C LYS A 5 18.17 -9.16 16.78
N THR A 6 17.65 -8.16 16.05
CA THR A 6 16.20 -7.94 15.89
C THR A 6 15.50 -9.27 15.53
N THR A 7 14.32 -9.49 16.09
CA THR A 7 13.45 -10.64 15.75
C THR A 7 12.42 -10.28 14.69
N TYR A 8 12.28 -9.01 14.32
CA TYR A 8 11.35 -8.57 13.29
C TYR A 8 11.79 -9.10 11.91
N ASP A 9 10.89 -9.79 11.21
CA ASP A 9 11.12 -10.28 9.86
C ASP A 9 10.83 -9.18 8.82
N HIS A 10 11.90 -8.72 8.16
CA HIS A 10 11.85 -7.75 7.07
C HIS A 10 11.54 -8.36 5.70
N CYS A 11 11.58 -9.68 5.57
CA CYS A 11 11.39 -10.39 4.32
C CYS A 11 10.39 -11.55 4.49
N PRO A 12 9.19 -11.30 5.05
CA PRO A 12 8.21 -12.36 5.25
C PRO A 12 7.91 -13.02 3.91
N THR A 13 8.06 -14.34 3.89
CA THR A 13 8.02 -15.13 2.66
C THR A 13 7.12 -16.33 2.84
N THR A 14 6.09 -16.43 2.00
CA THR A 14 5.24 -17.61 1.94
C THR A 14 5.92 -18.71 1.13
N LYS A 15 6.14 -19.86 1.76
CA LYS A 15 6.67 -21.04 1.08
C LYS A 15 5.55 -21.77 0.36
N VAL A 16 5.63 -21.87 -0.96
CA VAL A 16 4.65 -22.57 -1.77
C VAL A 16 5.03 -24.05 -1.82
N LYS A 17 4.09 -24.94 -1.47
CA LYS A 17 4.29 -26.40 -1.51
C LYS A 17 4.02 -26.90 -2.93
N GLY A 18 4.96 -27.64 -3.51
CA GLY A 18 4.85 -28.23 -4.84
C GLY A 18 6.19 -28.36 -5.56
N ASP A 19 6.17 -29.01 -6.72
CA ASP A 19 7.31 -29.10 -7.63
C ASP A 19 7.15 -28.05 -8.72
N PHE A 20 8.06 -27.08 -8.77
CA PHE A 20 7.95 -25.93 -9.67
C PHE A 20 9.11 -25.90 -10.67
N THR A 21 8.78 -25.55 -11.91
CA THR A 21 9.81 -25.12 -12.87
C THR A 21 9.81 -23.59 -12.88
N THR A 22 10.96 -23.02 -12.58
CA THR A 22 11.15 -21.56 -12.55
C THR A 22 12.29 -21.18 -13.48
N TRP A 23 12.27 -19.95 -13.99
CA TRP A 23 13.30 -19.43 -14.89
C TRP A 23 13.80 -18.08 -14.39
N THR A 24 15.12 -17.95 -14.24
CA THR A 24 15.76 -16.73 -13.76
C THR A 24 16.71 -16.17 -14.81
N GLY A 25 16.60 -14.86 -15.07
CA GLY A 25 17.35 -14.16 -16.11
C GLY A 25 16.74 -14.30 -17.51
N PHE A 26 17.02 -13.32 -18.36
CA PHE A 26 16.47 -13.27 -19.73
C PHE A 26 16.76 -14.53 -20.56
N GLN A 27 17.96 -15.10 -20.43
CA GLN A 27 18.34 -16.30 -21.19
C GLN A 27 17.40 -17.48 -20.90
N ALA A 28 17.17 -17.81 -19.63
CA ALA A 28 16.34 -18.94 -19.24
C ALA A 28 14.88 -18.71 -19.60
N ILE A 29 14.36 -17.51 -19.32
CA ILE A 29 12.99 -17.10 -19.64
C ILE A 29 12.73 -17.21 -21.14
N PHE A 30 13.58 -16.61 -21.98
CA PHE A 30 13.35 -16.57 -23.42
C PHE A 30 13.62 -17.90 -24.12
N SER A 31 14.48 -18.75 -23.56
CA SER A 31 14.61 -20.14 -24.00
C SER A 31 13.30 -20.90 -23.81
N GLU A 32 12.64 -20.72 -22.67
CA GLU A 32 11.32 -21.31 -22.41
C GLU A 32 10.24 -20.73 -23.33
N LEU A 33 10.17 -19.40 -23.50
CA LEU A 33 9.18 -18.78 -24.38
C LEU A 33 9.36 -19.22 -25.84
N SER A 34 10.61 -19.37 -26.31
CA SER A 34 10.92 -19.93 -27.62
C SER A 34 10.41 -21.37 -27.74
N ARG A 35 10.62 -22.20 -26.71
CA ARG A 35 10.10 -23.57 -26.65
C ARG A 35 8.57 -23.59 -26.63
N ALA A 36 7.92 -22.72 -25.87
CA ALA A 36 6.47 -22.66 -25.72
C ALA A 36 5.78 -22.22 -27.02
N THR A 37 6.28 -21.17 -27.65
CA THR A 37 5.77 -20.67 -28.95
C THR A 37 5.95 -21.70 -30.07
N ALA A 38 7.10 -22.38 -30.13
CA ALA A 38 7.35 -23.44 -31.13
C ALA A 38 6.39 -24.63 -31.00
N LYS A 39 5.96 -24.97 -29.76
CA LYS A 39 5.03 -26.09 -29.50
C LYS A 39 3.63 -25.88 -30.08
N LEU A 40 3.23 -24.63 -30.34
CA LEU A 40 1.91 -24.33 -30.91
C LEU A 40 1.77 -24.83 -32.36
N ALA A 41 2.88 -25.05 -33.07
CA ALA A 41 2.92 -25.57 -34.44
C ALA A 41 2.01 -24.80 -35.43
N LYS A 42 1.84 -23.49 -35.23
CA LYS A 42 1.08 -22.60 -36.11
C LYS A 42 1.99 -21.90 -37.12
N LYS A 43 1.46 -21.61 -38.32
CA LYS A 43 2.17 -20.82 -39.35
C LYS A 43 2.53 -19.42 -38.85
N LYS A 44 1.62 -18.82 -38.07
CA LYS A 44 1.76 -17.51 -37.43
C LYS A 44 1.51 -17.72 -35.93
N VAL A 45 2.41 -17.21 -35.10
CA VAL A 45 2.27 -17.22 -33.64
C VAL A 45 2.39 -15.78 -33.14
N ILE A 46 1.46 -15.36 -32.30
CA ILE A 46 1.50 -14.06 -31.62
C ILE A 46 1.79 -14.31 -30.14
N LEU A 47 2.92 -13.79 -29.67
CA LEU A 47 3.29 -13.72 -28.26
C LEU A 47 3.06 -12.28 -27.78
N ALA A 48 2.13 -12.09 -26.85
CA ALA A 48 1.96 -10.81 -26.15
C ALA A 48 2.79 -10.83 -24.86
N ILE A 49 3.64 -9.82 -24.68
CA ILE A 49 4.35 -9.55 -23.43
C ILE A 49 3.76 -8.25 -22.88
N GLU A 50 2.69 -8.38 -22.10
CA GLU A 50 2.05 -7.26 -21.41
C GLU A 50 2.94 -6.81 -20.25
N VAL A 51 3.21 -5.52 -20.20
CA VAL A 51 4.16 -4.93 -19.25
C VAL A 51 3.46 -3.92 -18.38
N TYR A 52 3.62 -4.04 -17.05
CA TYR A 52 3.09 -3.04 -16.13
C TYR A 52 3.88 -1.71 -16.20
N PRO A 53 3.23 -0.53 -16.11
CA PRO A 53 3.90 0.77 -16.12
C PRO A 53 4.96 0.87 -15.02
N GLY A 54 6.23 1.01 -15.40
CA GLY A 54 7.39 1.11 -14.49
C GLY A 54 8.43 0.01 -14.65
N VAL A 55 8.11 -1.04 -15.39
CA VAL A 55 9.09 -2.06 -15.86
C VAL A 55 10.11 -1.42 -16.80
N ARG A 56 11.35 -1.93 -16.78
CA ARG A 56 12.45 -1.45 -17.63
C ARG A 56 12.30 -1.89 -19.10
N ILE A 57 11.38 -1.26 -19.83
CA ILE A 57 11.06 -1.64 -21.22
C ILE A 57 12.28 -1.57 -22.16
N ALA A 58 13.21 -0.64 -21.96
CA ALA A 58 14.43 -0.56 -22.75
C ALA A 58 15.30 -1.82 -22.62
N LYS A 59 15.45 -2.34 -21.39
CA LYS A 59 16.17 -3.59 -21.12
C LYS A 59 15.45 -4.80 -21.71
N LEU A 60 14.13 -4.84 -21.57
CA LEU A 60 13.32 -5.88 -22.21
C LEU A 60 13.50 -5.86 -23.73
N LYS A 61 13.46 -4.69 -24.37
CA LYS A 61 13.66 -4.52 -25.82
C LYS A 61 15.05 -4.98 -26.26
N GLU A 62 16.10 -4.56 -25.56
CA GLU A 62 17.48 -5.01 -25.82
C GLU A 62 17.60 -6.55 -25.77
N ALA A 63 17.02 -7.16 -24.73
CA ALA A 63 17.04 -8.60 -24.57
C ALA A 63 16.21 -9.31 -25.66
N LEU A 64 15.02 -8.81 -26.00
CA LEU A 64 14.20 -9.37 -27.09
C LEU A 64 14.94 -9.33 -28.43
N MET A 65 15.57 -8.20 -28.78
CA MET A 65 16.37 -8.08 -30.00
C MET A 65 17.54 -9.07 -30.04
N HIS A 66 18.13 -9.38 -28.89
CA HIS A 66 19.23 -10.33 -28.79
C HIS A 66 18.76 -11.80 -28.94
N TYR A 67 17.75 -12.21 -28.20
CA TYR A 67 17.32 -13.61 -28.12
C TYR A 67 16.28 -14.01 -29.18
N PHE A 68 15.56 -13.06 -29.76
CA PHE A 68 14.53 -13.26 -30.79
C PHE A 68 14.82 -12.49 -32.08
N SER A 69 16.05 -12.58 -32.59
CA SER A 69 16.52 -11.82 -33.76
C SER A 69 15.75 -12.10 -35.06
N GLU A 70 15.08 -13.25 -35.17
CA GLU A 70 14.26 -13.63 -36.33
C GLU A 70 12.76 -13.35 -36.14
N ALA A 71 12.34 -12.90 -34.94
CA ALA A 71 10.95 -12.58 -34.67
C ALA A 71 10.60 -11.16 -35.13
N ASN A 72 9.34 -10.94 -35.47
CA ASN A 72 8.82 -9.59 -35.69
C ASN A 72 8.54 -8.96 -34.32
N LEU A 73 9.30 -7.91 -33.95
CA LEU A 73 9.15 -7.24 -32.66
C LEU A 73 8.34 -5.95 -32.85
N ILE A 74 7.21 -5.83 -32.15
CA ILE A 74 6.34 -4.65 -32.18
C ILE A 74 6.22 -4.12 -30.74
N CYS A 75 6.60 -2.85 -30.53
CA CYS A 75 6.54 -2.20 -29.24
C CYS A 75 5.21 -1.43 -29.12
N ALA A 76 4.29 -1.89 -28.28
CA ALA A 76 2.98 -1.26 -28.10
C ALA A 76 3.12 0.19 -27.58
N ASP A 77 4.14 0.45 -26.77
CA ASP A 77 4.47 1.79 -26.28
C ASP A 77 4.70 2.80 -27.42
N ASP A 78 5.18 2.37 -28.59
CA ASP A 78 5.42 3.27 -29.73
C ASP A 78 4.10 3.83 -30.31
N PHE A 79 2.95 3.22 -29.96
CA PHE A 79 1.60 3.61 -30.36
C PHE A 79 0.81 4.31 -29.25
N ALA A 80 1.32 4.38 -28.03
CA ALA A 80 0.64 5.10 -26.95
C ALA A 80 0.78 6.62 -27.14
N LEU A 81 -0.10 7.40 -26.51
CA LEU A 81 0.04 8.85 -26.39
C LEU A 81 1.36 9.19 -25.69
N SER A 82 2.04 10.24 -26.12
CA SER A 82 3.24 10.71 -25.42
C SER A 82 2.85 11.27 -24.05
N GLY A 83 3.81 11.36 -23.11
CA GLY A 83 3.57 11.92 -21.77
C GLY A 83 2.94 13.32 -21.80
N ALA A 84 3.33 14.17 -22.77
CA ALA A 84 2.71 15.48 -22.96
C ALA A 84 1.23 15.38 -23.39
N GLN A 85 0.90 14.46 -24.31
CA GLN A 85 -0.48 14.24 -24.75
C GLN A 85 -1.33 13.61 -23.64
N ILE A 86 -0.75 12.72 -22.82
CA ILE A 86 -1.41 12.13 -21.65
C ILE A 86 -1.75 13.22 -20.63
N ARG A 87 -0.79 14.10 -20.31
CA ARG A 87 -1.03 15.23 -19.40
C ARG A 87 -2.13 16.17 -19.89
N ASP A 88 -2.14 16.49 -21.19
CA ASP A 88 -3.18 17.33 -21.80
C ASP A 88 -4.55 16.64 -21.75
N LYS A 89 -4.62 15.38 -22.19
CA LYS A 89 -5.86 14.59 -22.22
C LYS A 89 -6.49 14.44 -20.82
N PHE A 90 -5.67 14.25 -19.79
CA PHE A 90 -6.12 14.02 -18.41
C PHE A 90 -5.90 15.23 -17.48
N ALA A 91 -5.75 16.44 -18.02
CA ALA A 91 -5.46 17.65 -17.24
C ALA A 91 -6.51 17.91 -16.14
N MET A 92 -7.78 17.56 -16.41
CA MET A 92 -8.89 17.70 -15.46
C MET A 92 -8.83 16.71 -14.28
N LEU A 93 -8.06 15.62 -14.40
CA LEU A 93 -7.92 14.60 -13.37
C LEU A 93 -6.67 14.80 -12.52
N ILE A 94 -5.54 15.16 -13.13
CA ILE A 94 -4.28 15.29 -12.38
C ILE A 94 -4.08 16.70 -11.84
N THR A 95 -4.59 17.74 -12.48
CA THR A 95 -4.52 19.15 -12.04
C THR A 95 -3.10 19.64 -11.67
N GLU A 96 -2.98 20.91 -11.27
CA GLU A 96 -1.71 21.51 -10.84
C GLU A 96 -1.37 21.28 -9.36
N ASP A 97 -2.28 20.69 -8.58
CA ASP A 97 -1.96 20.26 -7.21
C ASP A 97 -0.74 19.32 -7.23
N ARG A 98 0.19 19.38 -6.27
CA ARG A 98 1.38 18.52 -6.31
C ARG A 98 1.07 17.06 -5.93
N VAL A 99 0.02 16.82 -5.16
CA VAL A 99 -0.29 15.54 -4.50
C VAL A 99 -1.61 14.96 -4.99
N PHE A 100 -2.66 15.75 -5.11
CA PHE A 100 -4.00 15.26 -5.37
C PHE A 100 -4.38 15.25 -6.85
N GLY A 101 -4.95 14.13 -7.27
CA GLY A 101 -5.72 14.01 -8.50
C GLY A 101 -7.15 13.56 -8.19
N ARG A 102 -7.90 13.22 -9.24
CA ARG A 102 -9.27 12.73 -9.16
C ARG A 102 -9.36 11.31 -9.69
N MET A 103 -9.98 10.43 -8.91
CA MET A 103 -10.30 9.07 -9.31
C MET A 103 -11.22 9.06 -10.53
N ALA A 104 -10.90 8.22 -11.50
CA ALA A 104 -11.68 8.01 -12.70
C ALA A 104 -11.58 6.56 -13.19
N ALA A 105 -12.60 6.14 -13.96
CA ALA A 105 -12.68 4.81 -14.58
C ALA A 105 -11.96 4.81 -15.94
N ILE A 106 -10.65 5.07 -15.93
CA ILE A 106 -9.80 5.11 -17.14
C ILE A 106 -9.39 3.69 -17.53
N GLN A 107 -9.47 3.37 -18.81
CA GLN A 107 -8.99 2.09 -19.36
C GLN A 107 -7.64 2.28 -20.03
N MET A 108 -6.89 1.18 -20.22
CA MET A 108 -5.58 1.28 -20.88
C MET A 108 -5.71 1.76 -22.33
N GLU A 109 -6.80 1.39 -23.01
CA GLU A 109 -7.17 1.87 -24.34
C GLU A 109 -7.29 3.40 -24.41
N ASP A 110 -7.63 4.09 -23.31
CA ASP A 110 -7.70 5.55 -23.31
C ASP A 110 -6.32 6.20 -23.54
N TYR A 111 -5.22 5.46 -23.38
CA TYR A 111 -3.87 5.92 -23.67
C TYR A 111 -3.49 5.76 -25.14
N TYR A 112 -4.37 5.19 -25.95
CA TYR A 112 -4.19 5.01 -27.38
C TYR A 112 -5.38 5.66 -28.06
N ASP A 113 -5.16 6.72 -28.85
CA ASP A 113 -6.26 7.22 -29.67
C ASP A 113 -6.73 6.11 -30.66
N LYS A 114 -7.94 6.27 -31.21
CA LYS A 114 -8.55 5.24 -32.07
C LYS A 114 -7.70 4.91 -33.30
N GLU A 115 -6.98 5.88 -33.84
CA GLU A 115 -6.17 5.68 -35.04
C GLU A 115 -4.88 4.92 -34.70
N ARG A 116 -4.24 5.23 -33.57
CA ARG A 116 -3.06 4.51 -33.07
C ARG A 116 -3.38 3.07 -32.68
N MET A 117 -4.50 2.82 -32.00
CA MET A 117 -4.95 1.44 -31.73
C MET A 117 -5.19 0.66 -33.03
N ARG A 118 -5.81 1.29 -34.02
CA ARG A 118 -6.01 0.67 -35.32
C ARG A 118 -4.68 0.36 -35.99
N ALA A 119 -3.74 1.32 -35.99
CA ALA A 119 -2.41 1.13 -36.57
C ALA A 119 -1.63 -0.03 -35.91
N LEU A 120 -1.64 -0.11 -34.58
CA LEU A 120 -1.03 -1.23 -33.83
C LEU A 120 -1.62 -2.59 -34.26
N ARG A 121 -2.96 -2.67 -34.35
CA ARG A 121 -3.67 -3.89 -34.79
C ARG A 121 -3.37 -4.23 -36.26
N GLU A 122 -3.31 -3.23 -37.12
CA GLU A 122 -2.96 -3.39 -38.54
C GLU A 122 -1.52 -3.90 -38.71
N GLU A 123 -0.57 -3.41 -37.92
CA GLU A 123 0.83 -3.86 -37.97
C GLU A 123 0.97 -5.33 -37.56
N VAL A 124 0.27 -5.76 -36.51
CA VAL A 124 0.24 -7.17 -36.10
C VAL A 124 -0.44 -8.06 -37.14
N THR A 125 -1.55 -7.60 -37.73
CA THR A 125 -2.32 -8.40 -38.71
C THR A 125 -1.64 -8.52 -40.07
N ALA A 126 -0.87 -7.51 -40.50
CA ALA A 126 -0.13 -7.50 -41.77
C ALA A 126 0.95 -8.59 -41.88
N LEU A 127 1.44 -9.12 -40.75
CA LEU A 127 2.43 -10.19 -40.73
C LEU A 127 1.80 -11.54 -41.04
N GLU A 128 2.27 -12.24 -42.07
CA GLU A 128 1.62 -13.46 -42.60
C GLU A 128 2.13 -14.80 -42.03
N GLY A 129 3.20 -14.77 -41.23
CA GLY A 129 3.82 -15.97 -40.66
C GLY A 129 5.02 -15.68 -39.75
N GLY A 130 5.51 -16.73 -39.10
CA GLY A 130 6.58 -16.64 -38.11
C GLY A 130 6.07 -16.25 -36.72
N LEU A 131 7.01 -15.90 -35.85
CA LEU A 131 6.73 -15.41 -34.51
C LEU A 131 6.64 -13.88 -34.54
N THR A 132 5.53 -13.34 -34.08
CA THR A 132 5.35 -11.91 -33.79
C THR A 132 5.31 -11.74 -32.28
N ILE A 133 6.19 -10.91 -31.73
CA ILE A 133 6.20 -10.54 -30.32
C ILE A 133 5.74 -9.10 -30.21
N VAL A 134 4.57 -8.92 -29.60
CA VAL A 134 4.09 -7.58 -29.22
C VAL A 134 4.45 -7.39 -27.74
N PHE A 135 5.17 -6.33 -27.42
CA PHE A 135 5.61 -6.07 -26.04
C PHE A 135 5.41 -4.61 -25.64
N GLY A 136 5.26 -4.37 -24.34
CA GLY A 136 5.01 -3.04 -23.78
C GLY A 136 3.70 -2.98 -23.00
N THR A 137 3.42 -1.81 -22.45
CA THR A 137 2.11 -1.56 -21.83
C THR A 137 1.07 -1.57 -22.96
N GLY A 138 -0.10 -2.18 -22.74
CA GLY A 138 -1.15 -2.31 -23.75
C GLY A 138 -0.84 -3.31 -24.88
N ALA A 139 0.22 -4.11 -24.79
CA ALA A 139 0.57 -5.10 -25.81
C ALA A 139 -0.54 -6.12 -26.07
N SER A 140 -1.25 -6.52 -25.02
CA SER A 140 -2.39 -7.46 -25.10
C SER A 140 -3.61 -6.90 -25.85
N LEU A 141 -3.68 -5.57 -26.06
CA LEU A 141 -4.77 -4.91 -26.79
C LEU A 141 -4.59 -4.97 -28.32
N ALA A 142 -3.39 -5.36 -28.77
CA ALA A 142 -2.99 -5.37 -30.17
C ALA A 142 -3.59 -6.51 -30.98
N ALA A 143 -3.81 -7.68 -30.36
CA ALA A 143 -4.44 -8.85 -30.98
C ALA A 143 -4.78 -9.90 -29.93
N ASP A 144 -5.64 -10.86 -30.27
CA ASP A 144 -5.75 -12.10 -29.51
C ASP A 144 -4.45 -12.89 -29.67
N ALA A 145 -3.68 -12.94 -28.59
CA ALA A 145 -2.39 -13.63 -28.56
C ALA A 145 -2.57 -15.15 -28.40
N ASP A 146 -1.61 -15.90 -28.95
CA ASP A 146 -1.54 -17.35 -28.75
C ASP A 146 -0.89 -17.72 -27.41
N LEU A 147 -0.01 -16.84 -26.91
CA LEU A 147 0.60 -16.91 -25.59
C LEU A 147 0.69 -15.49 -25.00
N THR A 148 0.39 -15.37 -23.71
CA THR A 148 0.48 -14.10 -22.97
C THR A 148 1.45 -14.23 -21.80
N VAL A 149 2.44 -13.36 -21.76
CA VAL A 149 3.35 -13.17 -20.63
C VAL A 149 2.99 -11.85 -19.96
N TYR A 150 2.85 -11.88 -18.63
CA TYR A 150 2.60 -10.68 -17.84
C TYR A 150 3.86 -10.33 -17.04
N VAL A 151 4.44 -9.16 -17.32
CA VAL A 151 5.64 -8.65 -16.62
C VAL A 151 5.23 -7.59 -15.63
N ASP A 152 5.46 -7.85 -14.35
CA ASP A 152 5.01 -7.04 -13.24
C ASP A 152 6.19 -6.48 -12.42
N VAL A 153 5.90 -5.45 -11.64
CA VAL A 153 6.86 -4.77 -10.76
C VAL A 153 6.13 -4.17 -9.56
N ALA A 154 6.70 -4.31 -8.37
CA ALA A 154 6.16 -3.71 -7.16
C ALA A 154 6.16 -2.18 -7.25
N ARG A 155 5.10 -1.54 -6.76
CA ARG A 155 4.98 -0.07 -6.82
C ARG A 155 6.04 0.63 -5.98
N TRP A 156 6.47 0.03 -4.88
CA TRP A 156 7.63 0.51 -4.13
C TRP A 156 8.91 0.52 -4.99
N GLU A 157 9.13 -0.50 -5.80
CA GLU A 157 10.25 -0.54 -6.74
C GLU A 157 10.11 0.55 -7.82
N ILE A 158 8.92 0.78 -8.36
CA ILE A 158 8.67 1.91 -9.29
C ILE A 158 9.06 3.25 -8.63
N GLN A 159 8.64 3.47 -7.38
CA GLN A 159 8.96 4.69 -6.65
C GLN A 159 10.46 4.87 -6.43
N LYS A 160 11.19 3.81 -6.06
CA LYS A 160 12.65 3.86 -5.94
C LYS A 160 13.33 4.24 -7.26
N ARG A 161 12.88 3.67 -8.39
CA ARG A 161 13.38 4.04 -9.74
C ARG A 161 13.06 5.50 -10.09
N MET A 162 11.89 6.00 -9.71
CA MET A 162 11.53 7.42 -9.92
C MET A 162 12.36 8.37 -9.05
N ARG A 163 12.70 7.98 -7.81
CA ARG A 163 13.49 8.76 -6.86
C ARG A 163 14.98 8.77 -7.23
N SER A 164 15.51 7.68 -7.78
CA SER A 164 16.89 7.61 -8.27
C SER A 164 17.11 8.35 -9.60
N GLY A 165 16.03 8.81 -10.25
CA GLY A 165 16.07 9.40 -11.59
C GLY A 165 16.23 8.38 -12.71
N GLU A 166 16.13 7.08 -12.42
CA GLU A 166 16.22 6.01 -13.41
C GLU A 166 15.06 6.05 -14.42
N ILE A 167 13.84 6.33 -13.93
CA ILE A 167 12.64 6.41 -14.77
C ILE A 167 11.77 7.63 -14.43
N GLY A 168 10.94 8.02 -15.40
CA GLY A 168 9.82 8.95 -15.21
C GLY A 168 8.50 8.19 -15.07
N ASN A 169 7.37 8.89 -15.25
CA ASN A 169 6.12 8.19 -15.54
C ASN A 169 6.18 7.52 -16.91
N TRP A 170 5.34 6.50 -17.12
CA TRP A 170 5.24 5.83 -18.41
C TRP A 170 4.97 6.83 -19.55
N GLN A 171 5.60 6.63 -20.71
CA GLN A 171 5.58 7.56 -21.87
C GLN A 171 6.13 8.97 -21.62
N ASP A 172 6.68 9.26 -20.44
CA ASP A 172 7.25 10.56 -20.12
C ASP A 172 8.77 10.55 -20.22
N THR A 173 9.32 11.66 -20.73
CA THR A 173 10.77 11.89 -20.78
C THR A 173 11.23 12.88 -19.70
N ASN A 174 10.31 13.37 -18.86
CA ASN A 174 10.64 14.28 -17.77
C ASN A 174 11.05 13.50 -16.49
N PHE A 175 12.31 13.10 -16.43
CA PHE A 175 12.85 12.36 -15.28
C PHE A 175 13.05 13.24 -14.04
N GLU A 176 13.25 14.54 -14.23
CA GLU A 176 13.49 15.54 -13.18
C GLU A 176 12.21 16.14 -12.57
N GLU A 177 11.04 15.65 -12.97
CA GLU A 177 9.77 16.08 -12.38
C GLU A 177 9.76 15.84 -10.86
N ASP A 178 8.97 16.65 -10.15
CA ASP A 178 8.71 16.46 -8.72
C ASP A 178 8.19 15.03 -8.44
N ILE A 179 8.80 14.36 -7.46
CA ILE A 179 8.46 12.98 -7.11
C ILE A 179 6.99 12.83 -6.72
N LEU A 180 6.42 13.84 -6.05
CA LEU A 180 5.00 13.84 -5.66
C LEU A 180 4.10 13.88 -6.89
N ARG A 181 4.46 14.67 -7.91
CA ARG A 181 3.72 14.73 -9.18
C ARG A 181 3.85 13.43 -9.97
N LYS A 182 5.05 12.81 -9.96
CA LYS A 182 5.26 11.50 -10.59
C LYS A 182 4.40 10.42 -9.94
N TYR A 183 4.44 10.33 -8.62
CA TYR A 183 3.62 9.39 -7.86
C TYR A 183 2.13 9.64 -8.08
N LYS A 184 1.67 10.89 -8.00
CA LYS A 184 0.28 11.30 -8.26
C LYS A 184 -0.21 10.78 -9.62
N ARG A 185 0.56 10.98 -10.69
CA ARG A 185 0.18 10.50 -12.03
C ARG A 185 0.07 8.96 -12.07
N GLY A 186 1.01 8.25 -11.46
CA GLY A 186 0.97 6.80 -11.34
C GLY A 186 -0.29 6.33 -10.61
N PHE A 187 -0.52 6.85 -9.40
CA PHE A 187 -1.60 6.48 -8.50
C PHE A 187 -3.00 6.73 -9.09
N PHE A 188 -3.25 7.92 -9.66
CA PHE A 188 -4.58 8.30 -10.14
C PHE A 188 -4.87 7.86 -11.58
N LEU A 189 -3.85 7.63 -12.41
CA LEU A 189 -4.02 7.25 -13.80
C LEU A 189 -3.35 5.90 -14.11
N ASP A 190 -2.02 5.91 -14.32
CA ASP A 190 -1.31 4.87 -15.06
C ASP A 190 -1.48 3.48 -14.42
N TRP A 191 -1.32 3.40 -13.10
CA TRP A 191 -1.41 2.14 -12.34
C TRP A 191 -2.84 1.61 -12.31
N ARG A 192 -3.85 2.48 -12.15
CA ARG A 192 -5.25 2.08 -12.09
C ARG A 192 -5.77 1.60 -13.45
N ALA A 193 -5.32 2.20 -14.54
CA ALA A 193 -5.63 1.70 -15.88
C ALA A 193 -4.95 0.33 -16.14
N ALA A 194 -3.69 0.19 -15.72
CA ALA A 194 -2.95 -1.07 -15.86
C ALA A 194 -3.52 -2.20 -14.99
N ASP A 195 -3.98 -1.92 -13.77
CA ASP A 195 -4.62 -2.91 -12.90
C ASP A 195 -5.97 -3.38 -13.46
N ARG A 196 -6.74 -2.51 -14.13
CA ARG A 196 -7.97 -2.92 -14.83
C ARG A 196 -7.65 -3.88 -15.98
N LEU A 197 -6.67 -3.53 -16.82
CA LEU A 197 -6.22 -4.41 -17.89
C LEU A 197 -5.70 -5.75 -17.33
N LYS A 198 -4.90 -5.72 -16.26
CA LYS A 198 -4.40 -6.91 -15.55
C LYS A 198 -5.54 -7.86 -15.17
N VAL A 199 -6.62 -7.34 -14.58
CA VAL A 199 -7.80 -8.14 -14.19
C VAL A 199 -8.45 -8.80 -15.40
N GLU A 200 -8.60 -8.08 -16.52
CA GLU A 200 -9.15 -8.63 -17.77
C GLU A 200 -8.28 -9.76 -18.35
N LEU A 201 -6.97 -9.73 -18.08
CA LEU A 201 -6.00 -10.70 -18.59
C LEU A 201 -5.86 -11.95 -17.72
N PHE A 202 -6.37 -12.01 -16.48
CA PHE A 202 -6.16 -13.15 -15.57
C PHE A 202 -6.54 -14.53 -16.13
N SER A 203 -7.43 -14.60 -17.12
CA SER A 203 -7.83 -15.85 -17.79
C SER A 203 -6.98 -16.20 -19.03
N LYS A 204 -6.09 -15.30 -19.45
CA LYS A 204 -5.29 -15.39 -20.67
C LYS A 204 -3.79 -15.49 -20.42
N ILE A 205 -3.32 -15.15 -19.21
CA ILE A 205 -1.89 -15.18 -18.87
C ILE A 205 -1.40 -16.63 -18.80
N ASP A 206 -0.29 -16.92 -19.48
CA ASP A 206 0.40 -18.22 -19.44
C ASP A 206 1.60 -18.18 -18.50
N TYR A 207 2.30 -17.05 -18.43
CA TYR A 207 3.49 -16.86 -17.59
C TYR A 207 3.46 -15.52 -16.86
N TYR A 208 3.89 -15.53 -15.60
CA TYR A 208 4.09 -14.34 -14.79
C TYR A 208 5.59 -14.08 -14.61
N VAL A 209 6.01 -12.84 -14.80
CA VAL A 209 7.41 -12.40 -14.68
C VAL A 209 7.51 -11.29 -13.64
N ASP A 210 8.35 -11.50 -12.64
CA ASP A 210 8.81 -10.50 -11.67
C ASP A 210 10.05 -9.79 -12.23
N GLU A 211 9.94 -8.47 -12.50
CA GLU A 211 11.05 -7.59 -12.94
C GLU A 211 11.51 -6.62 -11.83
N ASN A 212 11.35 -6.97 -10.54
CA ASN A 212 11.79 -6.07 -9.47
C ASN A 212 13.31 -5.87 -9.47
N VAL A 213 14.09 -6.93 -9.73
CA VAL A 213 15.56 -6.92 -9.69
C VAL A 213 16.15 -6.70 -11.08
N LEU A 214 16.97 -5.66 -11.22
CA LEU A 214 17.67 -5.33 -12.47
C LEU A 214 18.48 -6.52 -12.99
N ASP A 215 18.34 -6.80 -14.29
CA ASP A 215 19.03 -7.86 -15.04
C ASP A 215 18.80 -9.30 -14.52
N ALA A 216 17.92 -9.49 -13.53
CA ALA A 216 17.58 -10.78 -12.95
C ALA A 216 16.05 -11.01 -12.84
N PRO A 217 15.28 -10.87 -13.95
CA PRO A 217 13.86 -11.18 -13.93
C PRO A 217 13.63 -12.66 -13.60
N LYS A 218 12.51 -12.95 -12.94
CA LYS A 218 12.15 -14.33 -12.55
C LYS A 218 10.77 -14.67 -13.09
N MET A 219 10.62 -15.85 -13.66
CA MET A 219 9.38 -16.31 -14.27
C MET A 219 8.90 -17.60 -13.63
N VAL A 220 7.58 -17.68 -13.48
CA VAL A 220 6.81 -18.89 -13.16
C VAL A 220 5.67 -19.05 -14.16
N THR A 221 5.09 -20.24 -14.26
CA THR A 221 3.83 -20.38 -14.99
C THR A 221 2.72 -19.63 -14.24
N TRP A 222 1.71 -19.15 -14.96
CA TRP A 222 0.56 -18.47 -14.35
C TRP A 222 -0.22 -19.38 -13.41
N ALA A 223 -0.32 -20.67 -13.74
CA ALA A 223 -0.96 -21.68 -12.91
C ALA A 223 -0.25 -21.83 -11.56
N ASP A 224 1.09 -21.92 -11.57
CA ASP A 224 1.88 -22.02 -10.33
C ASP A 224 1.78 -20.73 -9.51
N TYR A 225 1.83 -19.56 -10.16
CA TYR A 225 1.64 -18.28 -9.49
C TYR A 225 0.27 -18.21 -8.77
N CYS A 226 -0.80 -18.59 -9.48
CA CYS A 226 -2.15 -18.67 -8.92
C CYS A 226 -2.23 -19.62 -7.73
N ALA A 227 -1.65 -20.82 -7.84
CA ALA A 227 -1.61 -21.80 -6.76
C ALA A 227 -0.82 -21.29 -5.55
N GLY A 228 0.25 -20.52 -5.77
CA GLY A 228 1.03 -19.89 -4.70
C GLY A 228 0.22 -18.88 -3.90
N LEU A 229 -0.54 -18.01 -4.58
CA LEU A 229 -1.46 -17.07 -3.94
C LEU A 229 -2.59 -17.80 -3.20
N GLU A 230 -3.18 -18.83 -3.79
CA GLU A 230 -4.24 -19.61 -3.13
C GLU A 230 -3.75 -20.28 -1.85
N GLN A 231 -2.56 -20.91 -1.88
CA GLN A 231 -1.95 -21.51 -0.70
C GLN A 231 -1.65 -20.48 0.39
N MET A 232 -1.14 -19.30 0.02
CA MET A 232 -0.91 -18.20 0.97
C MET A 232 -2.20 -17.81 1.69
N LEU A 233 -3.31 -17.71 0.95
CA LEU A 233 -4.59 -17.28 1.52
C LEU A 233 -5.27 -18.35 2.40
N GLN A 234 -4.77 -19.58 2.47
CA GLN A 234 -5.31 -20.62 3.36
C GLN A 234 -4.96 -20.40 4.84
N GLY A 235 -4.06 -19.46 5.14
CA GLY A 235 -3.61 -19.18 6.50
C GLY A 235 -3.21 -17.71 6.71
N PRO A 236 -2.65 -17.38 7.88
CA PRO A 236 -2.04 -16.09 8.15
C PRO A 236 -0.89 -15.82 7.17
N PHE A 237 -0.75 -14.56 6.78
CA PHE A 237 0.39 -14.08 5.99
C PHE A 237 0.77 -12.65 6.38
N ARG A 238 1.94 -12.21 5.91
CA ARG A 238 2.43 -10.83 6.09
C ARG A 238 2.77 -10.21 4.75
N PHE A 239 2.61 -8.88 4.66
CA PHE A 239 3.13 -8.10 3.56
C PHE A 239 4.63 -7.89 3.73
N VAL A 240 5.35 -7.63 2.64
CA VAL A 240 6.76 -7.24 2.71
C VAL A 240 6.82 -5.77 3.16
N PRO A 241 7.35 -5.46 4.35
CA PRO A 241 7.38 -4.10 4.86
C PRO A 241 8.46 -3.28 4.15
N TYR A 242 8.25 -1.96 4.06
CA TYR A 242 9.31 -1.02 3.73
C TYR A 242 9.24 0.21 4.64
N PHE A 243 10.38 0.89 4.77
CA PHE A 243 10.59 1.98 5.70
C PHE A 243 11.01 3.23 4.90
N ASP A 244 10.32 4.34 5.10
CA ASP A 244 10.53 5.56 4.31
C ASP A 244 11.04 6.71 5.19
N PRO A 245 12.16 7.36 4.84
CA PRO A 245 12.62 8.54 5.56
C PRO A 245 11.65 9.71 5.45
N GLY A 246 11.70 10.60 6.45
CA GLY A 246 10.89 11.81 6.44
C GLY A 246 11.41 12.87 7.39
N VAL A 247 11.01 14.13 7.13
CA VAL A 247 11.49 15.33 7.83
C VAL A 247 11.21 15.34 9.34
N TRP A 248 10.24 14.55 9.78
CA TRP A 248 9.84 14.42 11.18
C TRP A 248 10.29 13.10 11.81
N GLY A 249 10.92 12.22 11.03
CA GLY A 249 11.21 10.85 11.41
C GLY A 249 12.03 10.72 12.68
N GLY A 250 11.87 9.59 13.34
CA GLY A 250 12.51 9.22 14.59
C GLY A 250 13.60 8.16 14.44
N GLN A 251 13.90 7.53 15.57
CA GLN A 251 14.93 6.49 15.71
C GLN A 251 14.36 5.13 16.12
N TRP A 252 13.11 5.06 16.57
CA TRP A 252 12.53 3.86 17.19
C TRP A 252 12.61 2.67 16.25
N MET A 253 12.24 2.85 14.98
CA MET A 253 12.28 1.76 14.00
C MET A 253 13.70 1.26 13.74
N LYS A 254 14.70 2.16 13.74
CA LYS A 254 16.11 1.77 13.58
C LYS A 254 16.59 0.95 14.76
N GLU A 255 16.27 1.39 15.97
CA GLU A 255 16.69 0.76 17.21
C GLU A 255 15.98 -0.58 17.48
N LYS A 256 14.67 -0.65 17.26
CA LYS A 256 13.83 -1.81 17.63
C LYS A 256 13.68 -2.82 16.52
N LEU A 257 13.73 -2.39 15.27
CA LEU A 257 13.57 -3.29 14.12
C LEU A 257 14.90 -3.68 13.50
N GLY A 258 16.04 -3.24 14.03
CA GLY A 258 17.37 -3.64 13.55
C GLY A 258 17.70 -3.15 12.13
N LEU A 259 17.15 -1.99 11.76
CA LEU A 259 17.49 -1.31 10.52
C LEU A 259 18.82 -0.56 10.68
N ASP A 260 19.47 -0.20 9.57
CA ASP A 260 20.77 0.49 9.59
C ASP A 260 20.71 1.79 10.42
N ALA A 261 21.56 1.90 11.45
CA ALA A 261 21.62 3.10 12.28
C ALA A 261 22.10 4.35 11.51
N GLY A 262 22.88 4.15 10.44
CA GLY A 262 23.47 5.22 9.61
C GLY A 262 22.51 5.84 8.60
N GLN A 263 21.34 5.25 8.36
CA GLN A 263 20.35 5.80 7.45
C GLN A 263 19.64 7.03 8.05
N GLU A 264 19.03 7.84 7.19
CA GLU A 264 18.20 8.98 7.57
C GLU A 264 17.10 8.57 8.56
N ASN A 265 16.55 9.55 9.29
CA ASN A 265 15.48 9.26 10.22
C ASN A 265 14.25 8.73 9.48
N LEU A 266 13.71 7.62 9.99
CA LEU A 266 12.57 6.95 9.39
C LEU A 266 11.29 7.56 9.93
N ALA A 267 10.39 7.93 9.05
CA ALA A 267 9.12 8.52 9.40
C ALA A 267 8.01 7.48 9.31
N TRP A 268 7.95 6.77 8.19
CA TRP A 268 6.91 5.79 7.91
C TRP A 268 7.45 4.37 7.87
N ALA A 269 6.64 3.40 8.27
CA ALA A 269 6.79 2.03 7.77
C ALA A 269 5.46 1.45 7.34
N PHE A 270 5.43 1.08 6.07
CA PHE A 270 4.31 0.45 5.43
C PHE A 270 4.41 -1.04 5.70
N ASP A 271 3.77 -1.51 6.77
CA ASP A 271 3.65 -2.93 7.16
C ASP A 271 2.15 -3.27 7.29
N GLY A 272 1.42 -3.22 6.17
CA GLY A 272 -0.05 -3.26 6.22
C GLY A 272 -0.81 -2.55 5.11
N VAL A 273 -0.18 -2.21 3.98
CA VAL A 273 -0.76 -1.37 2.92
C VAL A 273 -0.68 -2.11 1.58
N ALA A 274 -1.69 -2.91 1.25
CA ALA A 274 -1.67 -3.77 0.05
C ALA A 274 -1.45 -3.00 -1.28
N GLU A 275 -1.86 -1.73 -1.33
CA GLU A 275 -1.68 -0.82 -2.47
C GLU A 275 -0.21 -0.44 -2.72
N GLU A 276 0.65 -0.56 -1.70
CA GLU A 276 2.07 -0.16 -1.71
C GLU A 276 3.03 -1.34 -1.54
N ASN A 277 2.65 -2.32 -0.71
CA ASN A 277 3.52 -3.42 -0.34
C ASN A 277 3.62 -4.51 -1.41
N SER A 278 4.67 -5.32 -1.28
CA SER A 278 4.83 -6.57 -2.02
C SER A 278 4.38 -7.78 -1.19
N LEU A 279 4.31 -8.92 -1.86
CA LEU A 279 4.30 -10.27 -1.28
C LEU A 279 5.51 -11.04 -1.82
N TYR A 280 6.12 -11.86 -0.96
CA TYR A 280 7.12 -12.85 -1.38
C TYR A 280 6.54 -14.25 -1.38
N LEU A 281 6.62 -14.91 -2.54
CA LEU A 281 6.23 -16.30 -2.75
C LEU A 281 7.48 -17.11 -3.13
N GLN A 282 7.81 -18.14 -2.36
CA GLN A 282 8.96 -19.01 -2.61
C GLN A 282 8.51 -20.27 -3.35
N PHE A 283 8.95 -20.41 -4.61
CA PHE A 283 8.73 -21.57 -5.48
C PHE A 283 10.04 -22.35 -5.63
N GLY A 284 10.20 -23.43 -4.86
CA GLY A 284 11.48 -24.13 -4.76
C GLY A 284 12.59 -23.17 -4.30
N GLU A 285 13.62 -22.97 -5.11
CA GLU A 285 14.73 -22.05 -4.82
C GLU A 285 14.47 -20.60 -5.31
N THR A 286 13.41 -20.37 -6.09
CA THR A 286 13.13 -19.04 -6.66
C THR A 286 12.07 -18.30 -5.87
N ARG A 287 12.42 -17.11 -5.37
CA ARG A 287 11.48 -16.19 -4.71
C ARG A 287 10.91 -15.19 -5.72
N ILE A 288 9.60 -15.20 -5.90
CA ILE A 288 8.86 -14.21 -6.69
C ILE A 288 8.41 -13.07 -5.78
N GLU A 289 8.70 -11.84 -6.19
CA GLU A 289 8.12 -10.62 -5.65
C GLU A 289 6.95 -10.16 -6.52
N THR A 290 5.79 -9.96 -5.90
CA THR A 290 4.58 -9.50 -6.58
C THR A 290 3.96 -8.34 -5.82
N PRO A 291 3.37 -7.34 -6.49
CA PRO A 291 2.50 -6.37 -5.82
C PRO A 291 1.44 -7.09 -4.96
N ALA A 292 1.26 -6.66 -3.71
CA ALA A 292 0.28 -7.27 -2.81
C ALA A 292 -1.15 -7.11 -3.31
N ILE A 293 -1.43 -6.00 -4.02
CA ILE A 293 -2.71 -5.74 -4.70
C ILE A 293 -3.12 -6.85 -5.66
N ASN A 294 -2.17 -7.62 -6.22
CA ASN A 294 -2.50 -8.75 -7.11
C ASN A 294 -3.33 -9.83 -6.40
N ALA A 295 -3.06 -10.10 -5.13
CA ALA A 295 -3.86 -11.05 -4.33
C ALA A 295 -5.29 -10.53 -4.12
N VAL A 296 -5.43 -9.22 -3.88
CA VAL A 296 -6.72 -8.55 -3.70
C VAL A 296 -7.55 -8.58 -4.99
N LEU A 297 -6.92 -8.27 -6.13
CA LEU A 297 -7.58 -8.24 -7.43
C LEU A 297 -7.96 -9.64 -7.92
N LYS A 298 -7.09 -10.64 -7.71
CA LYS A 298 -7.29 -12.02 -8.19
C LYS A 298 -8.23 -12.83 -7.31
N TYR A 299 -8.14 -12.67 -5.98
CA TYR A 299 -8.90 -13.43 -5.01
C TYR A 299 -9.59 -12.53 -3.97
N PRO A 300 -10.44 -11.58 -4.39
CA PRO A 300 -11.10 -10.67 -3.46
C PRO A 300 -12.02 -11.40 -2.48
N MET A 301 -12.74 -12.44 -2.93
CA MET A 301 -13.66 -13.16 -2.04
C MET A 301 -12.92 -13.99 -0.97
N PRO A 302 -11.92 -14.85 -1.30
CA PRO A 302 -11.15 -15.56 -0.28
C PRO A 302 -10.40 -14.65 0.70
N LEU A 303 -9.89 -13.51 0.23
CA LEU A 303 -9.13 -12.58 1.06
C LEU A 303 -10.04 -11.66 1.89
N LEU A 304 -10.91 -10.88 1.22
CA LEU A 304 -11.69 -9.80 1.83
C LEU A 304 -12.99 -10.30 2.47
N GLY A 305 -13.64 -11.28 1.85
CA GLY A 305 -14.97 -11.73 2.19
C GLY A 305 -16.08 -10.90 1.54
N GLU A 306 -17.30 -11.44 1.55
CA GLU A 306 -18.46 -10.85 0.85
C GLU A 306 -18.83 -9.46 1.37
N LEU A 307 -18.79 -9.26 2.69
CA LEU A 307 -19.13 -7.98 3.32
C LEU A 307 -18.20 -6.86 2.85
N VAL A 308 -16.90 -7.12 2.90
CA VAL A 308 -15.87 -6.14 2.54
C VAL A 308 -15.90 -5.88 1.04
N PHE A 309 -15.94 -6.94 0.22
CA PHE A 309 -16.01 -6.81 -1.23
C PHE A 309 -17.25 -6.04 -1.69
N SER A 310 -18.41 -6.27 -1.06
CA SER A 310 -19.65 -5.55 -1.41
C SER A 310 -19.59 -4.05 -1.06
N ARG A 311 -18.79 -3.66 -0.06
CA ARG A 311 -18.66 -2.26 0.38
C ARG A 311 -17.57 -1.51 -0.37
N PHE A 312 -16.45 -2.15 -0.65
CA PHE A 312 -15.22 -1.50 -1.15
C PHE A 312 -14.76 -2.00 -2.52
N GLY A 313 -15.36 -3.05 -3.06
CA GLY A 313 -14.86 -3.74 -4.26
C GLY A 313 -13.57 -4.51 -3.96
N ALA A 314 -12.74 -4.70 -4.99
CA ALA A 314 -11.44 -5.38 -4.86
C ALA A 314 -10.37 -4.43 -4.30
N GLU A 315 -10.66 -3.84 -3.15
CA GLU A 315 -9.73 -3.01 -2.37
C GLU A 315 -9.66 -3.55 -0.96
N LEU A 316 -8.44 -3.73 -0.41
CA LEU A 316 -8.26 -4.03 1.01
C LEU A 316 -8.41 -2.71 1.78
N PRO A 317 -9.50 -2.51 2.54
CA PRO A 317 -9.82 -1.17 3.01
C PRO A 317 -9.12 -0.81 4.31
N ILE A 318 -8.56 -1.75 5.05
CA ILE A 318 -7.86 -1.50 6.32
C ILE A 318 -6.37 -1.38 6.02
N ARG A 319 -5.70 -0.44 6.67
CA ARG A 319 -4.25 -0.37 6.69
C ARG A 319 -3.69 -0.17 8.09
N PHE A 320 -2.53 -0.77 8.33
CA PHE A 320 -1.66 -0.53 9.49
C PHE A 320 -0.40 0.15 8.97
N ASP A 321 -0.06 1.31 9.52
CA ASP A 321 1.13 2.09 9.16
C ASP A 321 1.84 2.53 10.45
N PHE A 322 3.16 2.55 10.45
CA PHE A 322 3.93 3.02 11.58
C PHE A 322 4.39 4.45 11.39
N LEU A 323 4.09 5.31 12.37
CA LEU A 323 4.57 6.69 12.39
C LEU A 323 5.55 6.87 13.56
N ASP A 324 6.83 7.01 13.22
CA ASP A 324 7.91 7.16 14.20
C ASP A 324 8.32 8.62 14.36
N THR A 325 7.91 9.24 15.47
CA THR A 325 8.37 10.57 15.90
C THR A 325 9.34 10.48 17.08
N MET A 326 9.84 9.28 17.43
CA MET A 326 10.67 9.03 18.61
C MET A 326 12.04 9.66 18.49
N GLY A 327 12.30 10.73 19.26
CA GLY A 327 13.50 11.55 19.05
C GLY A 327 13.51 12.31 17.72
N GLY A 328 12.36 12.36 17.04
CA GLY A 328 12.10 13.14 15.85
C GLY A 328 11.35 14.43 16.17
N GLN A 329 10.39 14.78 15.32
CA GLN A 329 9.59 16.01 15.45
C GLN A 329 8.10 15.70 15.29
N ASN A 330 7.24 16.70 15.50
CA ASN A 330 5.81 16.59 15.26
C ASN A 330 5.51 16.17 13.81
N LEU A 331 4.50 15.33 13.62
CA LEU A 331 3.86 15.10 12.33
C LEU A 331 3.21 16.41 11.84
N SER A 332 2.87 16.54 10.56
CA SER A 332 2.07 17.68 10.09
C SER A 332 0.75 17.81 10.87
N LEU A 333 0.35 19.04 11.17
CA LEU A 333 -1.03 19.33 11.57
C LEU A 333 -1.93 19.14 10.36
N GLN A 334 -2.95 18.31 10.48
CA GLN A 334 -3.73 17.87 9.33
C GLN A 334 -5.19 17.58 9.67
N VAL A 335 -5.99 17.39 8.62
CA VAL A 335 -7.41 17.03 8.69
C VAL A 335 -7.77 16.17 7.49
N HIS A 336 -8.64 15.18 7.69
CA HIS A 336 -9.14 14.30 6.63
C HIS A 336 -10.50 14.75 6.12
N PRO A 337 -10.79 14.61 4.82
CA PRO A 337 -12.11 14.97 4.27
C PRO A 337 -13.22 14.09 4.84
N ASP A 338 -14.44 14.62 4.90
CA ASP A 338 -15.61 13.77 5.07
C ASP A 338 -15.96 13.01 3.77
N LYS A 339 -16.86 12.03 3.88
CA LYS A 339 -17.30 11.18 2.76
C LYS A 339 -17.94 11.97 1.62
N GLU A 340 -18.69 13.04 1.91
CA GLU A 340 -19.33 13.84 0.88
C GLU A 340 -18.28 14.65 0.09
N TYR A 341 -17.35 15.27 0.80
CA TYR A 341 -16.28 16.07 0.22
C TYR A 341 -15.37 15.22 -0.66
N ILE A 342 -14.89 14.08 -0.15
CA ILE A 342 -13.95 13.23 -0.90
C ILE A 342 -14.59 12.68 -2.19
N LYS A 343 -15.88 12.31 -2.14
CA LYS A 343 -16.61 11.84 -3.31
C LYS A 343 -16.79 12.95 -4.34
N LYS A 344 -17.23 14.14 -3.91
CA LYS A 344 -17.49 15.26 -4.82
C LYS A 344 -16.22 15.79 -5.47
N GLN A 345 -15.13 15.92 -4.72
CA GLN A 345 -13.90 16.55 -5.20
C GLN A 345 -12.96 15.55 -5.89
N PHE A 346 -12.79 14.36 -5.32
CA PHE A 346 -11.77 13.41 -5.75
C PHE A 346 -12.33 12.09 -6.29
N GLY A 347 -13.64 11.88 -6.26
CA GLY A 347 -14.29 10.71 -6.86
C GLY A 347 -14.24 9.42 -6.02
N MET A 348 -13.64 9.46 -4.82
CA MET A 348 -13.49 8.31 -3.93
C MET A 348 -14.74 8.04 -3.09
N ASP A 349 -15.08 6.77 -2.85
CA ASP A 349 -16.34 6.36 -2.21
C ASP A 349 -16.28 6.25 -0.67
N TYR A 350 -15.09 6.23 -0.10
CA TYR A 350 -14.84 6.23 1.33
C TYR A 350 -13.72 7.22 1.62
N THR A 351 -13.60 7.61 2.89
CA THR A 351 -12.56 8.55 3.35
C THR A 351 -11.63 7.87 4.33
N GLN A 352 -10.52 8.54 4.63
CA GLN A 352 -9.61 8.15 5.69
C GLN A 352 -10.26 8.49 7.03
N GLU A 353 -10.89 7.48 7.62
CA GLU A 353 -11.19 7.45 9.03
C GLU A 353 -10.04 6.69 9.71
N GLU A 354 -9.44 7.28 10.73
CA GLU A 354 -8.21 6.74 11.32
C GLU A 354 -8.19 6.80 12.84
N SER A 355 -7.19 6.14 13.41
CA SER A 355 -6.86 6.24 14.82
C SER A 355 -5.35 6.04 15.05
N TYR A 356 -4.87 6.59 16.17
CA TYR A 356 -3.51 6.40 16.66
C TYR A 356 -3.53 5.47 17.85
N TYR A 357 -2.98 4.26 17.66
CA TYR A 357 -2.63 3.37 18.76
C TYR A 357 -1.17 3.57 19.14
N LEU A 358 -0.88 3.92 20.40
CA LEU A 358 0.48 4.24 20.83
C LEU A 358 1.23 2.96 21.19
N LEU A 359 2.14 2.53 20.32
CA LEU A 359 3.02 1.38 20.57
C LEU A 359 4.07 1.70 21.63
N ASP A 360 4.60 2.92 21.61
CA ASP A 360 5.61 3.39 22.56
C ASP A 360 5.61 4.92 22.64
N THR A 361 5.98 5.47 23.80
CA THR A 361 6.03 6.93 24.02
C THR A 361 7.11 7.31 25.02
N LYS A 362 7.64 8.54 24.92
CA LYS A 362 8.30 9.18 26.08
C LYS A 362 7.28 9.88 26.97
N GLU A 363 7.72 10.30 28.15
CA GLU A 363 6.88 10.95 29.17
C GLU A 363 6.20 12.25 28.69
N ASP A 364 6.82 12.95 27.73
CA ASP A 364 6.34 14.22 27.18
C ASP A 364 5.54 14.09 25.88
N ALA A 365 5.26 12.86 25.44
CA ALA A 365 4.51 12.61 24.21
C ALA A 365 3.07 13.13 24.32
N VAL A 366 2.58 13.75 23.25
CA VAL A 366 1.22 14.28 23.15
C VAL A 366 0.60 13.98 21.79
N VAL A 367 -0.72 13.92 21.75
CA VAL A 367 -1.50 13.97 20.52
C VAL A 367 -2.26 15.30 20.48
N TYR A 368 -2.10 16.03 19.38
CA TYR A 368 -2.93 17.19 19.08
C TYR A 368 -4.26 16.68 18.51
N LEU A 369 -5.40 17.06 19.09
CA LEU A 369 -6.69 16.51 18.69
C LEU A 369 -7.87 17.47 18.94
N GLY A 370 -8.55 17.86 17.87
CA GLY A 370 -9.65 18.81 17.90
C GLY A 370 -9.21 20.24 18.20
N VAL A 371 -10.16 21.16 18.08
CA VAL A 371 -9.94 22.61 18.28
C VAL A 371 -10.34 23.02 19.69
N LYS A 372 -9.73 24.11 20.19
CA LYS A 372 -10.10 24.69 21.49
C LYS A 372 -11.55 25.17 21.47
N ASP A 373 -12.22 25.13 22.63
CA ASP A 373 -13.66 25.39 22.76
C ASP A 373 -14.07 26.80 22.28
N ASP A 374 -13.18 27.77 22.40
CA ASP A 374 -13.36 29.21 22.17
C ASP A 374 -12.60 29.73 20.93
N VAL A 375 -12.11 28.83 20.07
CA VAL A 375 -11.47 29.23 18.81
C VAL A 375 -12.48 29.73 17.80
N ALA A 376 -12.27 30.97 17.35
CA ALA A 376 -12.92 31.48 16.15
C ALA A 376 -12.33 30.80 14.90
N PRO A 377 -13.12 30.16 14.04
CA PRO A 377 -12.63 29.51 12.82
C PRO A 377 -11.73 30.40 11.96
N GLU A 378 -12.11 31.66 11.82
CA GLU A 378 -11.39 32.64 11.01
C GLU A 378 -10.00 32.96 11.58
N SER A 379 -9.80 32.88 12.89
CA SER A 379 -8.52 33.20 13.52
C SER A 379 -7.48 32.10 13.30
N LEU A 380 -7.87 30.83 13.42
CA LEU A 380 -7.00 29.69 13.09
C LEU A 380 -6.63 29.72 11.61
N LEU A 381 -7.61 29.88 10.72
CA LEU A 381 -7.37 29.89 9.28
C LEU A 381 -6.44 31.04 8.86
N ALA A 382 -6.67 32.25 9.38
CA ALA A 382 -5.79 33.39 9.11
C ALA A 382 -4.36 33.15 9.63
N ALA A 383 -4.21 32.54 10.82
CA ALA A 383 -2.90 32.21 11.37
C ALA A 383 -2.16 31.18 10.50
N LEU A 384 -2.84 30.16 10.00
CA LEU A 384 -2.28 29.17 9.07
C LEU A 384 -1.86 29.81 7.75
N GLU A 385 -2.69 30.68 7.18
CA GLU A 385 -2.39 31.39 5.93
C GLU A 385 -1.16 32.31 6.06
N VAL A 386 -1.05 33.05 7.17
CA VAL A 386 0.11 33.92 7.47
C VAL A 386 1.37 33.11 7.75
N ALA A 387 1.26 31.95 8.41
CA ALA A 387 2.39 31.06 8.65
C ALA A 387 2.92 30.48 7.33
N GLN A 388 2.02 30.14 6.39
CA GLN A 388 2.39 29.61 5.08
C GLN A 388 3.15 30.62 4.21
N THR A 389 2.95 31.92 4.38
CA THR A 389 3.71 32.96 3.65
C THR A 389 5.13 33.18 4.21
N GLY A 390 5.54 32.44 5.24
CA GLY A 390 6.87 32.53 5.87
C GLY A 390 7.06 33.75 6.76
N SER A 391 5.99 34.48 7.05
CA SER A 391 6.00 35.76 7.78
C SER A 391 5.67 35.65 9.28
N GLY A 392 5.42 34.44 9.79
CA GLY A 392 5.11 34.25 11.21
C GLY A 392 5.26 32.81 11.68
N GLU A 393 5.66 32.65 12.94
CA GLU A 393 5.54 31.39 13.68
C GLU A 393 4.11 31.27 14.22
N ILE A 394 3.46 30.12 14.02
CA ILE A 394 2.16 29.81 14.61
C ILE A 394 2.36 28.91 15.83
N ASP A 395 1.90 29.38 16.99
CA ASP A 395 1.72 28.54 18.16
C ASP A 395 0.38 27.81 18.06
N VAL A 396 0.43 26.59 17.51
CA VAL A 396 -0.74 25.74 17.29
C VAL A 396 -1.49 25.43 18.58
N THR A 397 -0.84 25.48 19.75
CA THR A 397 -1.47 25.16 21.04
C THR A 397 -2.53 26.19 21.46
N GLN A 398 -2.51 27.39 20.87
CA GLN A 398 -3.56 28.39 21.06
C GLN A 398 -4.87 28.01 20.39
N TYR A 399 -4.82 27.10 19.41
CA TYR A 399 -5.97 26.77 18.56
C TYR A 399 -6.42 25.30 18.66
N VAL A 400 -5.49 24.41 18.97
CA VAL A 400 -5.69 22.95 18.91
C VAL A 400 -5.39 22.36 20.28
N ASN A 401 -6.22 21.41 20.73
CA ASN A 401 -6.02 20.77 22.03
C ASN A 401 -4.84 19.81 21.99
N THR A 402 -4.20 19.61 23.14
CA THR A 402 -3.15 18.61 23.35
C THR A 402 -3.57 17.64 24.45
N PHE A 403 -3.40 16.36 24.18
CA PHE A 403 -3.67 15.29 25.13
C PHE A 403 -2.39 14.51 25.38
N PRO A 404 -1.99 14.28 26.65
CA PRO A 404 -0.86 13.41 26.96
C PRO A 404 -1.07 12.00 26.40
N ALA A 405 -0.02 11.41 25.85
CA ALA A 405 -0.07 10.11 25.21
C ALA A 405 0.85 9.13 25.94
N LYS A 406 0.33 7.95 26.25
CA LYS A 406 1.06 6.85 26.87
C LYS A 406 1.01 5.63 25.97
N LYS A 407 2.00 4.75 26.12
CA LYS A 407 1.97 3.41 25.55
C LYS A 407 0.62 2.75 25.87
N HIS A 408 0.00 2.19 24.83
CA HIS A 408 -1.34 1.57 24.82
C HIS A 408 -2.54 2.51 24.93
N ASP A 409 -2.35 3.82 24.88
CA ASP A 409 -3.44 4.74 24.60
C ASP A 409 -3.93 4.56 23.14
N HIS A 410 -5.18 4.92 22.89
CA HIS A 410 -5.80 4.88 21.58
C HIS A 410 -6.64 6.14 21.35
N PHE A 411 -6.23 6.94 20.36
CA PHE A 411 -6.88 8.19 19.97
C PHE A 411 -7.61 8.01 18.65
N LEU A 412 -8.90 8.31 18.62
CA LEU A 412 -9.73 8.28 17.43
C LEU A 412 -9.64 9.59 16.66
N ILE A 413 -9.69 9.49 15.34
CA ILE A 413 -9.58 10.62 14.43
C ILE A 413 -10.64 10.45 13.32
N PRO A 414 -11.93 10.64 13.65
CA PRO A 414 -12.97 10.65 12.64
C PRO A 414 -12.77 11.83 11.69
N SER A 415 -13.26 11.70 10.46
CA SER A 415 -13.16 12.74 9.43
C SER A 415 -13.53 14.14 9.93
N GLY A 416 -12.81 15.15 9.42
CA GLY A 416 -12.95 16.56 9.83
C GLY A 416 -12.31 16.93 11.18
N THR A 417 -11.73 15.97 11.91
CA THR A 417 -11.00 16.27 13.16
C THR A 417 -9.59 16.78 12.84
N VAL A 418 -9.24 17.97 13.32
CA VAL A 418 -7.87 18.50 13.26
C VAL A 418 -6.98 17.69 14.19
N HIS A 419 -5.85 17.18 13.71
CA HIS A 419 -4.99 16.31 14.51
C HIS A 419 -3.51 16.36 14.09
N CYS A 420 -2.65 15.87 14.99
CA CYS A 420 -1.21 15.66 14.76
C CYS A 420 -0.64 14.73 15.85
N SER A 421 0.20 13.77 15.47
CA SER A 421 1.05 13.07 16.44
C SER A 421 2.23 13.97 16.81
N GLY A 422 2.37 14.29 18.09
CA GLY A 422 3.51 15.05 18.61
C GLY A 422 4.82 14.27 18.49
N ALA A 423 5.92 14.92 18.82
CA ALA A 423 7.22 14.27 18.97
C ALA A 423 7.19 13.19 20.06
N ASN A 424 8.16 12.28 20.00
CA ASN A 424 8.39 11.24 21.00
C ASN A 424 7.31 10.15 21.11
N ALA A 425 6.66 9.80 20.00
CA ALA A 425 5.69 8.72 19.92
C ALA A 425 6.04 7.72 18.80
N MET A 426 5.75 6.45 19.04
CA MET A 426 5.68 5.41 18.01
C MET A 426 4.21 5.02 17.87
N VAL A 427 3.60 5.41 16.75
CA VAL A 427 2.19 5.20 16.47
C VAL A 427 2.01 4.01 15.54
N LEU A 428 1.12 3.09 15.89
CA LEU A 428 0.44 2.22 14.94
C LEU A 428 -0.83 2.94 14.49
N GLU A 429 -0.79 3.51 13.29
CA GLU A 429 -1.93 4.14 12.65
C GLU A 429 -2.82 3.05 12.06
N ILE A 430 -4.10 3.07 12.44
CA ILE A 430 -5.12 2.17 11.93
C ILE A 430 -6.12 3.00 11.18
N SER A 431 -6.27 2.76 9.88
CA SER A 431 -7.14 3.62 9.08
C SER A 431 -7.75 2.92 7.88
N LEU A 432 -8.77 3.54 7.31
CA LEU A 432 -9.22 3.20 5.97
C LEU A 432 -8.18 3.62 4.93
N CYS A 433 -7.95 2.78 3.92
CA CYS A 433 -6.86 2.90 2.93
C CYS A 433 -7.09 4.00 1.86
N ALA A 434 -7.62 5.16 2.26
CA ALA A 434 -7.72 6.39 1.47
C ALA A 434 -6.55 7.36 1.74
N TYR A 435 -5.39 6.79 2.09
CA TYR A 435 -4.24 7.44 2.73
C TYR A 435 -3.68 8.67 2.01
N ILE A 436 -3.83 8.73 0.69
CA ILE A 436 -3.29 9.84 -0.09
C ILE A 436 -4.01 11.16 0.26
N PHE A 437 -5.26 11.14 0.75
CA PHE A 437 -6.10 12.33 0.96
C PHE A 437 -5.95 12.96 2.36
N THR A 438 -4.72 13.25 2.75
CA THR A 438 -4.41 13.98 4.00
C THR A 438 -4.25 15.48 3.75
N PHE A 439 -5.15 16.33 4.26
CA PHE A 439 -5.02 17.78 4.12
C PHE A 439 -4.14 18.36 5.22
N LYS A 440 -2.84 18.48 4.93
CA LYS A 440 -1.89 19.19 5.77
C LYS A 440 -2.29 20.66 5.88
N LEU A 441 -2.55 21.11 7.11
CA LEU A 441 -2.86 22.49 7.45
C LEU A 441 -1.58 23.28 7.76
N TRP A 442 -0.65 22.65 8.47
CA TRP A 442 0.63 23.24 8.84
C TRP A 442 1.71 22.18 9.01
N ASP A 443 2.93 22.52 8.63
CA ASP A 443 4.08 21.61 8.70
C ASP A 443 5.27 22.20 9.48
N TRP A 444 4.98 23.07 10.46
CA TRP A 444 5.97 23.62 11.40
C TRP A 444 7.06 24.45 10.74
N GLY A 445 6.76 25.08 9.59
CA GLY A 445 7.71 25.92 8.85
C GLY A 445 8.87 25.14 8.22
N ARG A 446 8.73 23.81 8.12
CA ARG A 446 9.82 22.93 7.66
C ARG A 446 9.88 22.86 6.15
N LEU A 447 11.08 22.63 5.66
CA LEU A 447 11.33 22.22 4.28
C LEU A 447 11.27 20.69 4.19
N GLY A 448 10.80 20.18 3.05
CA GLY A 448 10.92 18.79 2.66
C GLY A 448 12.37 18.36 2.51
N LEU A 449 12.59 17.04 2.34
CA LEU A 449 13.92 16.50 2.00
C LEU A 449 14.44 17.02 0.65
N ASP A 450 13.54 17.52 -0.21
CA ASP A 450 13.84 18.20 -1.48
C ASP A 450 14.23 19.69 -1.31
N GLY A 451 14.27 20.20 -0.07
CA GLY A 451 14.56 21.59 0.24
C GLY A 451 13.43 22.58 -0.09
N LYS A 452 12.24 22.10 -0.49
CA LYS A 452 11.07 22.95 -0.79
C LYS A 452 10.07 22.90 0.37
N PRO A 453 9.24 23.94 0.59
CA PRO A 453 8.12 23.82 1.51
C PRO A 453 7.25 22.61 1.15
N ARG A 454 6.89 21.79 2.14
CA ARG A 454 6.00 20.67 1.89
C ARG A 454 4.61 21.19 1.48
N PRO A 455 3.90 20.49 0.57
CA PRO A 455 2.55 20.90 0.19
C PRO A 455 1.61 20.94 1.40
N VAL A 456 0.93 22.09 1.57
CA VAL A 456 -0.20 22.27 2.48
C VAL A 456 -1.47 22.48 1.67
N HIS A 457 -2.63 22.13 2.23
CA HIS A 457 -3.91 22.12 1.56
C HIS A 457 -4.97 22.83 2.41
N ILE A 458 -4.67 24.05 2.90
CA ILE A 458 -5.55 24.84 3.77
C ILE A 458 -6.92 25.08 3.09
N ASP A 459 -6.96 25.31 1.78
CA ASP A 459 -8.20 25.51 1.03
C ASP A 459 -9.13 24.28 1.00
N HIS A 460 -8.54 23.09 1.07
CA HIS A 460 -9.29 21.84 1.24
C HIS A 460 -9.69 21.68 2.71
N GLY A 461 -8.73 21.85 3.62
CA GLY A 461 -8.92 21.70 5.06
C GLY A 461 -10.05 22.56 5.61
N LYS A 462 -10.09 23.85 5.27
CA LYS A 462 -11.11 24.80 5.77
C LYS A 462 -12.55 24.42 5.42
N LYS A 463 -12.75 23.58 4.41
CA LYS A 463 -14.08 23.09 3.97
C LYS A 463 -14.55 21.85 4.72
N VAL A 464 -13.65 21.18 5.45
CA VAL A 464 -13.92 19.89 6.10
C VAL A 464 -13.67 19.89 7.60
N ILE A 465 -13.00 20.90 8.16
CA ILE A 465 -12.80 21.01 9.62
C ILE A 465 -14.16 21.00 10.32
N ASN A 466 -14.31 20.07 11.25
CA ASN A 466 -15.45 20.00 12.15
C ASN A 466 -15.15 20.79 13.43
N TRP A 467 -15.64 22.02 13.47
CA TRP A 467 -15.45 22.94 14.60
C TRP A 467 -16.16 22.52 15.90
N ASN A 468 -17.01 21.50 15.87
CA ASN A 468 -17.65 20.95 17.08
C ASN A 468 -16.78 19.92 17.81
N ARG A 469 -15.54 19.68 17.35
CA ARG A 469 -14.55 18.81 18.01
C ARG A 469 -13.80 19.59 19.09
N SER A 470 -14.57 20.03 20.08
CA SER A 470 -14.14 20.83 21.23
C SER A 470 -13.30 20.00 22.22
N GLU A 471 -12.58 20.62 23.16
CA GLU A 471 -11.69 19.91 24.09
C GLU A 471 -12.45 18.85 24.90
N LYS A 472 -13.55 19.26 25.53
CA LYS A 472 -14.40 18.36 26.29
C LYS A 472 -14.99 17.26 25.41
N TRP A 473 -15.48 17.61 24.23
CA TRP A 473 -16.10 16.62 23.35
C TRP A 473 -15.09 15.56 22.91
N VAL A 474 -13.88 15.97 22.55
CA VAL A 474 -12.79 15.06 22.15
C VAL A 474 -12.39 14.16 23.33
N ALA A 475 -12.18 14.72 24.52
CA ALA A 475 -11.83 13.94 25.70
C ALA A 475 -12.87 12.85 26.00
N ASP A 476 -14.16 13.19 25.92
CA ASP A 476 -15.26 12.27 26.24
C ASP A 476 -15.49 11.19 25.17
N ASN A 477 -15.13 11.44 23.91
CA ASN A 477 -15.55 10.60 22.78
C ASN A 477 -14.40 9.96 21.98
N LEU A 478 -13.21 10.56 21.97
CA LEU A 478 -12.12 10.17 21.06
C LEU A 478 -10.85 9.69 21.77
N VAL A 479 -10.71 9.94 23.07
CA VAL A 479 -9.51 9.56 23.83
C VAL A 479 -9.82 8.33 24.67
N ASN A 480 -9.12 7.22 24.43
CA ASN A 480 -9.17 6.01 25.26
C ASN A 480 -10.59 5.47 25.52
N HIS A 481 -11.47 5.56 24.52
CA HIS A 481 -12.80 4.99 24.63
C HIS A 481 -12.72 3.46 24.55
N PHE A 482 -12.61 2.82 25.72
CA PHE A 482 -12.53 1.37 25.86
C PHE A 482 -13.85 0.79 26.39
N GLU A 483 -14.30 -0.31 25.79
CA GLU A 483 -15.45 -1.06 26.25
C GLU A 483 -15.00 -2.49 26.59
N LEU A 484 -15.08 -2.86 27.87
CA LEU A 484 -14.71 -4.19 28.33
C LEU A 484 -15.73 -5.22 27.84
N MET A 485 -15.25 -6.27 27.18
CA MET A 485 -16.07 -7.34 26.62
C MET A 485 -16.00 -8.61 27.47
N GLU A 486 -14.79 -8.97 27.87
CA GLU A 486 -14.51 -10.16 28.67
C GLU A 486 -13.30 -9.89 29.56
N GLU A 487 -13.34 -10.36 30.80
CA GLU A 487 -12.20 -10.31 31.70
C GLU A 487 -12.21 -11.52 32.64
N ASN A 488 -11.09 -12.24 32.67
CA ASN A 488 -10.79 -13.32 33.60
C ASN A 488 -9.31 -13.23 34.02
N GLU A 489 -8.83 -14.16 34.86
CA GLU A 489 -7.46 -14.12 35.40
C GLU A 489 -6.38 -14.13 34.31
N THR A 490 -6.65 -14.78 33.18
CA THR A 490 -5.67 -15.04 32.12
C THR A 490 -5.90 -14.26 30.83
N HIS A 491 -7.05 -13.62 30.69
CA HIS A 491 -7.47 -12.93 29.45
C HIS A 491 -8.34 -11.71 29.75
N LYS A 492 -8.08 -10.61 29.04
CA LYS A 492 -8.91 -9.42 29.02
C LYS A 492 -9.13 -9.01 27.57
N LYS A 493 -10.39 -8.95 27.13
CA LYS A 493 -10.81 -8.47 25.83
C LYS A 493 -11.55 -7.15 25.96
N GLU A 494 -11.15 -6.17 25.18
CA GLU A 494 -11.84 -4.88 25.10
C GLU A 494 -11.98 -4.41 23.66
N HIS A 495 -13.09 -3.73 23.38
CA HIS A 495 -13.11 -2.84 22.23
C HIS A 495 -12.30 -1.60 22.54
N THR A 496 -11.63 -1.11 21.52
CA THR A 496 -10.87 0.12 21.56
C THR A 496 -11.11 0.87 20.25
N GLY A 497 -10.70 2.14 20.18
CA GLY A 497 -10.89 2.94 18.97
C GLY A 497 -12.34 2.93 18.47
N LEU A 498 -13.31 3.08 19.38
CA LEU A 498 -14.73 3.09 19.04
C LEU A 498 -15.25 4.51 18.80
N TYR A 499 -15.79 4.76 17.61
CA TYR A 499 -16.70 5.88 17.39
C TYR A 499 -17.85 5.44 16.46
N LYS A 500 -19.05 5.95 16.74
CA LYS A 500 -20.32 5.44 16.17
C LYS A 500 -20.43 5.44 14.64
N THR A 501 -19.56 6.17 13.94
CA THR A 501 -19.55 6.24 12.47
C THR A 501 -18.41 5.45 11.83
N GLU A 502 -17.48 4.94 12.63
CA GLU A 502 -16.29 4.23 12.14
C GLU A 502 -16.65 2.88 11.57
N GLN A 503 -16.05 2.55 10.43
CA GLN A 503 -16.26 1.28 9.74
C GLN A 503 -15.29 0.18 10.22
N ILE A 504 -14.18 0.58 10.83
CA ILE A 504 -13.19 -0.34 11.40
C ILE A 504 -13.54 -0.57 12.86
N ARG A 505 -13.77 -1.83 13.23
CA ARG A 505 -13.84 -2.24 14.63
C ARG A 505 -12.47 -2.70 15.07
N THR A 506 -11.98 -2.15 16.18
CA THR A 506 -10.74 -2.62 16.81
C THR A 506 -10.99 -3.30 18.15
N GLU A 507 -10.31 -4.40 18.37
CA GLU A 507 -10.37 -5.26 19.55
C GLU A 507 -8.95 -5.44 20.08
N ARG A 508 -8.75 -5.29 21.39
CA ARG A 508 -7.48 -5.59 22.06
C ARG A 508 -7.68 -6.75 23.02
N ASP A 509 -6.89 -7.80 22.79
CA ASP A 509 -6.88 -9.00 23.61
C ASP A 509 -5.55 -9.09 24.36
N TRP A 510 -5.62 -9.02 25.68
CA TRP A 510 -4.49 -9.24 26.57
C TRP A 510 -4.57 -10.64 27.15
N PHE A 511 -3.54 -11.47 27.01
CA PHE A 511 -3.59 -12.84 27.51
C PHE A 511 -2.23 -13.40 27.93
N THR A 512 -2.25 -14.48 28.71
CA THR A 512 -1.03 -15.15 29.22
C THR A 512 -0.67 -16.41 28.45
N ASP A 513 -1.65 -17.28 28.16
CA ASP A 513 -1.46 -18.54 27.43
C ASP A 513 -1.96 -18.44 25.98
N PHE A 514 -3.28 -18.49 25.74
CA PHE A 514 -3.83 -18.36 24.39
C PHE A 514 -5.22 -17.72 24.36
N VAL A 515 -5.64 -17.28 23.18
CA VAL A 515 -7.01 -16.85 22.86
C VAL A 515 -7.47 -17.53 21.57
N ASP A 516 -8.69 -18.06 21.59
CA ASP A 516 -9.36 -18.56 20.38
C ASP A 516 -10.15 -17.44 19.72
N TYR A 517 -9.96 -17.27 18.42
CA TYR A 517 -10.64 -16.28 17.61
C TYR A 517 -11.69 -16.92 16.70
N ASP A 518 -12.88 -16.31 16.72
CA ASP A 518 -13.96 -16.57 15.76
C ASP A 518 -13.94 -15.48 14.68
N ASN A 519 -14.00 -15.92 13.43
CA ASN A 519 -14.10 -15.15 12.20
C ASN A 519 -15.19 -15.75 11.29
N SER A 520 -16.24 -16.34 11.86
CA SER A 520 -17.40 -16.87 11.14
C SER A 520 -18.17 -15.81 10.36
N GLU A 521 -17.95 -14.51 10.63
CA GLU A 521 -18.44 -13.43 9.78
C GLU A 521 -17.72 -13.34 8.42
N LYS A 522 -16.63 -14.11 8.25
CA LYS A 522 -15.83 -14.22 7.02
C LYS A 522 -15.38 -12.86 6.51
N THR A 523 -14.72 -12.10 7.37
CA THR A 523 -14.09 -10.83 7.00
C THR A 523 -12.58 -10.93 7.12
N VAL A 524 -11.85 -10.13 6.35
CA VAL A 524 -10.41 -9.98 6.52
C VAL A 524 -10.10 -9.34 7.88
N ASN A 525 -9.05 -9.84 8.55
CA ASN A 525 -8.58 -9.28 9.80
C ASN A 525 -7.14 -8.83 9.65
N MET A 526 -6.86 -7.62 10.09
CA MET A 526 -5.50 -7.13 10.29
C MET A 526 -5.16 -7.17 11.77
N LEU A 527 -4.01 -7.75 12.12
CA LEU A 527 -3.59 -7.91 13.49
C LEU A 527 -2.15 -7.47 13.69
N ASN A 528 -1.83 -7.01 14.89
CA ASN A 528 -0.47 -6.65 15.29
C ASN A 528 -0.19 -7.13 16.72
N LEU A 529 1.01 -7.68 16.96
CA LEU A 529 1.48 -8.01 18.31
C LEU A 529 2.00 -6.74 19.00
N VAL A 530 1.10 -6.06 19.72
CA VAL A 530 1.36 -4.73 20.30
C VAL A 530 2.00 -4.77 21.68
N GLU A 531 2.07 -5.94 22.33
CA GLU A 531 2.81 -6.18 23.58
C GLU A 531 3.23 -7.65 23.66
N GLY A 532 4.39 -7.93 24.26
CA GLY A 532 4.99 -9.26 24.27
C GLY A 532 6.08 -9.44 23.21
N ASP A 533 6.92 -10.47 23.37
CA ASP A 533 8.05 -10.74 22.49
C ASP A 533 7.67 -11.63 21.29
N LYS A 534 6.80 -12.63 21.50
CA LYS A 534 6.46 -13.59 20.46
C LYS A 534 5.16 -14.37 20.69
N VAL A 535 4.39 -14.59 19.63
CA VAL A 535 3.24 -15.50 19.60
C VAL A 535 3.30 -16.45 18.40
N VAL A 536 2.41 -17.46 18.40
CA VAL A 536 2.14 -18.32 17.25
C VAL A 536 0.65 -18.34 16.95
N VAL A 537 0.30 -18.21 15.67
CA VAL A 537 -1.06 -18.40 15.17
C VAL A 537 -1.21 -19.86 14.72
N GLU A 538 -2.17 -20.55 15.29
CA GLU A 538 -2.42 -21.97 15.10
C GLU A 538 -3.79 -22.19 14.48
N SER A 539 -3.86 -23.08 13.50
CA SER A 539 -5.13 -23.53 12.95
C SER A 539 -5.80 -24.50 13.93
N VAL A 540 -7.07 -24.27 14.23
CA VAL A 540 -7.85 -25.17 15.10
C VAL A 540 -8.33 -26.43 14.38
N ASP A 541 -8.31 -26.42 13.05
CA ASP A 541 -8.80 -27.47 12.14
C ASP A 541 -7.70 -28.03 11.22
N SER A 542 -6.45 -27.68 11.46
CA SER A 542 -5.27 -28.05 10.66
C SER A 542 -5.31 -27.57 9.19
N ALA A 543 -6.00 -26.47 8.91
CA ALA A 543 -6.06 -25.82 7.60
C ALA A 543 -4.73 -25.16 7.18
N PHE A 544 -3.89 -24.74 8.12
CA PHE A 544 -2.58 -24.13 7.86
C PHE A 544 -1.55 -24.50 8.93
N GLU A 545 -0.26 -24.39 8.56
CA GLU A 545 0.87 -24.64 9.47
C GLU A 545 1.01 -23.51 10.51
N PRO A 546 1.49 -23.78 11.74
CA PRO A 546 1.71 -22.74 12.74
C PRO A 546 2.54 -21.57 12.20
N PHE A 547 2.07 -20.35 12.46
CA PHE A 547 2.65 -19.11 11.93
C PHE A 547 3.18 -18.25 13.08
N GLU A 548 4.50 -18.13 13.17
CA GLU A 548 5.17 -17.34 14.20
C GLU A 548 5.04 -15.84 13.91
N VAL A 549 4.78 -15.04 14.94
CA VAL A 549 4.66 -13.58 14.87
C VAL A 549 5.48 -12.97 16.01
N HIS A 550 6.38 -12.06 15.66
CA HIS A 550 7.21 -11.33 16.61
C HIS A 550 6.61 -9.97 16.97
N TYR A 551 7.15 -9.36 18.02
CA TYR A 551 6.70 -8.04 18.49
C TYR A 551 6.60 -7.04 17.32
N VAL A 552 5.51 -6.29 17.31
CA VAL A 552 5.08 -5.28 16.31
C VAL A 552 4.95 -5.76 14.87
N GLU A 553 5.04 -7.05 14.58
CA GLU A 553 4.74 -7.54 13.24
C GLU A 553 3.24 -7.45 12.96
N THR A 554 2.88 -6.78 11.85
CA THR A 554 1.52 -6.83 11.32
C THR A 554 1.33 -8.08 10.48
N PHE A 555 0.22 -8.78 10.67
CA PHE A 555 -0.17 -9.95 9.88
C PHE A 555 -1.67 -9.92 9.54
N VAL A 556 -2.04 -10.65 8.50
CA VAL A 556 -3.39 -10.69 7.95
C VAL A 556 -3.96 -12.10 8.09
N ILE A 557 -5.20 -12.19 8.57
CA ILE A 557 -6.02 -13.41 8.50
C ILE A 557 -7.06 -13.22 7.39
N PRO A 558 -6.95 -13.97 6.27
CA PRO A 558 -7.94 -13.98 5.20
C PRO A 558 -9.35 -14.31 5.68
N ALA A 559 -10.36 -13.77 4.99
CA ALA A 559 -11.77 -14.04 5.27
C ALA A 559 -12.15 -15.53 5.25
N GLN A 560 -11.45 -16.35 4.47
CA GLN A 560 -11.70 -17.79 4.42
C GLN A 560 -11.20 -18.56 5.66
N VAL A 561 -10.35 -17.95 6.51
CA VAL A 561 -9.92 -18.54 7.77
C VAL A 561 -10.94 -18.16 8.85
N GLU A 562 -11.83 -19.09 9.18
CA GLU A 562 -12.97 -18.82 10.07
C GLU A 562 -12.63 -18.97 11.56
N LYS A 563 -11.64 -19.80 11.90
CA LYS A 563 -11.25 -20.03 13.30
C LYS A 563 -9.75 -20.24 13.40
N PHE A 564 -9.15 -19.65 14.42
CA PHE A 564 -7.73 -19.79 14.69
C PHE A 564 -7.46 -19.50 16.17
N ARG A 565 -6.32 -19.96 16.66
CA ARG A 565 -5.82 -19.69 18.01
C ARG A 565 -4.58 -18.83 17.91
N ILE A 566 -4.42 -17.87 18.82
CA ILE A 566 -3.13 -17.22 19.05
C ILE A 566 -2.63 -17.63 20.41
N ARG A 567 -1.42 -18.18 20.47
CA ARG A 567 -0.79 -18.66 21.70
C ARG A 567 0.52 -17.94 21.96
N ASN A 568 0.71 -17.50 23.19
CA ASN A 568 1.96 -16.96 23.68
C ASN A 568 3.01 -18.08 23.73
N ILE A 569 4.11 -17.88 23.01
CA ILE A 569 5.27 -18.79 23.01
C ILE A 569 6.55 -18.06 23.39
N GLY A 570 6.40 -16.81 23.81
CA GLY A 570 7.48 -15.94 24.22
C GLY A 570 7.84 -16.12 25.69
N THR A 571 8.68 -15.21 26.15
CA THR A 571 9.15 -15.11 27.54
C THR A 571 8.34 -14.11 28.35
N SER A 572 7.58 -13.23 27.68
CA SER A 572 6.68 -12.30 28.35
C SER A 572 5.53 -13.06 29.03
N GLU A 573 5.30 -12.76 30.31
CA GLU A 573 4.20 -13.34 31.09
C GLU A 573 2.84 -13.07 30.45
N ARG A 574 2.68 -11.88 29.85
CA ARG A 574 1.46 -11.42 29.21
C ARG A 574 1.79 -10.75 27.88
N VAL A 575 0.94 -11.00 26.89
CA VAL A 575 1.03 -10.42 25.54
C VAL A 575 -0.28 -9.70 25.19
N ALA A 576 -0.24 -8.84 24.17
CA ALA A 576 -1.43 -8.18 23.65
C ALA A 576 -1.48 -8.20 22.12
N ILE A 577 -2.64 -8.59 21.59
CA ILE A 577 -2.95 -8.53 20.16
C ILE A 577 -3.96 -7.41 19.94
N LEU A 578 -3.68 -6.55 18.96
CA LEU A 578 -4.64 -5.59 18.43
C LEU A 578 -5.18 -6.12 17.10
N ARG A 579 -6.49 -6.34 17.01
CA ARG A 579 -7.20 -6.84 15.83
C ARG A 579 -8.10 -5.75 15.27
N ALA A 580 -8.04 -5.51 13.96
CA ALA A 580 -8.90 -4.62 13.21
C ALA A 580 -9.64 -5.38 12.11
N ARG A 581 -10.96 -5.15 11.98
CA ARG A 581 -11.81 -5.74 10.93
C ARG A 581 -12.98 -4.82 10.57
N ILE A 582 -13.54 -5.01 9.38
CA ILE A 582 -14.79 -4.36 8.98
C ILE A 582 -15.97 -5.17 9.53
N MET A 583 -16.96 -4.49 10.11
CA MET A 583 -18.21 -5.09 10.63
C MET A 583 -19.47 -4.48 10.01
#